data_AF-A0A699YEG3-F1
#
_entry.id   AF-A0A699YEG3-F1
#
_cell.length_a   1.000
_cell.length_b   1.000
_cell.length_c   1.000
_cell.angle_alpha   90.00
_cell.angle_beta   90.00
_cell.angle_gamma   90.00
#
_symmetry.space_group_name_H-M   'P 1'
#
loop_
_entity.id
_entity.type
_entity.pdbx_description
1 polymer ?
#
loop_
_entity_poly.entity_id
_entity_poly.type
_entity_poly.pdbx_seq_one_letter_code
_entity_poly.pdbx_strand_id
1 'polypeptide(L)'
;MFAVHRSTGLRLYVDETKWGVLSCLGYSAQLMRDTFTTDPAASPIHVTGWGFLGDTWPYFRPNFTNMEAVRQQYGAQRVVGFCPTGWLHEVRKTLRESGSFPVRHKGGRLQVHLVPYSEHSSFPELQEYVKWVKPHKVIPTVNVEGAEGERKLRSMLKVFGALVDQTAGKAALLAGMR
;
A
#
# COMPACT_ATOMS: atom_id res chain seq x y z
N MET A 1 5.28 -8.09 6.58
CA MET A 1 6.31 -9.14 6.74
C MET A 1 6.53 -9.51 8.21
N PHE A 2 7.00 -8.60 9.07
CA PHE A 2 7.20 -8.90 10.50
C PHE A 2 5.95 -9.40 11.24
N ALA A 3 4.78 -8.84 10.96
CA ALA A 3 3.53 -9.33 11.54
C ALA A 3 3.24 -10.79 11.15
N VAL A 4 3.56 -11.18 9.91
CA VAL A 4 3.40 -12.57 9.46
C VAL A 4 4.34 -13.48 10.25
N HIS A 5 5.63 -13.11 10.37
CA HIS A 5 6.59 -13.86 11.18
C HIS A 5 6.13 -14.03 12.63
N ARG A 6 5.67 -12.96 13.28
CA ARG A 6 5.17 -13.04 14.66
C ARG A 6 3.96 -13.94 14.81
N SER A 7 3.04 -13.91 13.83
CA SER A 7 1.81 -14.70 13.89
C SER A 7 2.02 -16.18 13.54
N THR A 8 3.01 -16.51 12.70
CA THR A 8 3.24 -17.89 12.23
C THR A 8 4.44 -18.56 12.91
N GLY A 9 5.36 -17.79 13.49
CA GLY A 9 6.67 -18.28 13.95
C GLY A 9 7.63 -18.66 12.82
N LEU A 10 7.21 -18.54 11.55
CA LEU A 10 8.01 -18.95 10.41
C LEU A 10 8.83 -17.77 9.87
N ARG A 11 10.01 -18.08 9.33
CA ARG A 11 10.79 -17.10 8.56
C ARG A 11 10.13 -16.84 7.21
N LEU A 12 10.47 -15.74 6.56
CA LEU A 12 10.02 -15.44 5.20
C LEU A 12 11.20 -15.56 4.24
N TYR A 13 11.03 -16.34 3.18
CA TYR A 13 11.98 -16.37 2.08
C TYR A 13 11.95 -15.03 1.33
N VAL A 14 13.14 -14.47 1.12
CA VAL A 14 13.42 -13.31 0.25
C VAL A 14 14.62 -13.66 -0.62
N ASP A 15 14.66 -13.20 -1.86
CA ASP A 15 15.87 -13.35 -2.68
C ASP A 15 17.01 -12.43 -2.18
N GLU A 16 18.22 -12.66 -2.68
CA GLU A 16 19.42 -11.88 -2.29
C GLU A 16 19.27 -10.37 -2.59
N THR A 17 18.57 -10.03 -3.67
CA THR A 17 18.28 -8.63 -4.04
C THR A 17 17.43 -7.97 -2.95
N LYS A 18 16.34 -8.62 -2.55
CA LYS A 18 15.43 -8.11 -1.52
C LYS A 18 16.10 -8.13 -0.15
N TRP A 19 16.94 -9.11 0.14
CA TRP A 19 17.77 -9.13 1.34
C TRP A 19 18.68 -7.90 1.42
N GLY A 20 19.35 -7.54 0.32
CA GLY A 20 20.16 -6.33 0.22
C GLY A 20 19.36 -5.06 0.53
N VAL A 21 18.17 -4.91 -0.07
CA VAL A 21 17.28 -3.78 0.22
C VAL A 21 16.86 -3.73 1.69
N LEU A 22 16.46 -4.86 2.27
CA LEU A 22 16.04 -4.93 3.67
C LEU A 22 17.18 -4.60 4.65
N SER A 23 18.41 -4.97 4.30
CA SER A 23 19.61 -4.70 5.10
C SER A 23 19.91 -3.20 5.22
N CYS A 24 19.44 -2.38 4.27
CA CYS A 24 19.58 -0.92 4.31
C CYS A 24 18.58 -0.20 5.22
N LEU A 25 17.58 -0.90 5.77
CA LEU A 25 16.49 -0.29 6.53
C LEU A 25 16.79 -0.10 8.02
N GLY A 26 18.04 -0.34 8.46
CA GLY A 26 18.48 -0.09 9.83
C GLY A 26 17.97 -1.13 10.87
N TYR A 27 17.47 -2.28 10.43
CA TYR A 27 17.10 -3.37 11.33
C TYR A 27 18.32 -4.04 11.94
N SER A 28 18.19 -4.56 13.17
CA SER A 28 19.27 -5.32 13.80
C SER A 28 19.54 -6.61 13.02
N ALA A 29 20.81 -7.02 12.97
CA ALA A 29 21.21 -8.27 12.30
C ALA A 29 20.48 -9.49 12.90
N GLN A 30 20.16 -9.45 14.19
CA GLN A 30 19.39 -10.49 14.87
C GLN A 30 17.95 -10.54 14.33
N LEU A 31 17.23 -9.40 14.31
CA LEU A 31 15.87 -9.34 13.78
C LEU A 31 15.79 -9.79 12.32
N MET A 32 16.79 -9.42 11.52
CA MET A 32 16.91 -9.84 10.11
C MET A 32 17.02 -11.37 9.99
N ARG A 33 17.94 -12.00 10.72
CA ARG A 33 18.13 -13.47 10.70
C ARG A 33 16.92 -14.24 11.25
N ASP A 34 16.27 -13.68 12.27
CA ASP A 34 15.11 -14.32 12.90
C ASP A 34 13.86 -14.24 12.02
N THR A 35 13.74 -13.18 11.20
CA THR A 35 12.55 -12.94 10.37
C THR A 35 12.70 -13.51 8.95
N PHE A 36 13.89 -13.45 8.35
CA PHE A 36 14.09 -13.72 6.92
C PHE A 36 15.08 -14.85 6.66
N THR A 37 14.99 -15.43 5.47
CA THR A 37 15.93 -16.43 4.95
C THR A 37 16.12 -16.25 3.45
N THR A 38 17.31 -16.52 2.94
CA THR A 38 17.56 -16.59 1.48
C THR A 38 17.53 -18.03 0.94
N ASP A 39 17.35 -19.01 1.83
CA ASP A 39 17.04 -20.39 1.42
C ASP A 39 15.51 -20.53 1.17
N PRO A 40 15.08 -20.80 -0.08
CA PRO A 40 13.67 -20.98 -0.40
C PRO A 40 13.07 -22.28 0.14
N ALA A 41 13.88 -23.29 0.48
CA ALA A 41 13.39 -24.52 1.09
C ALA A 41 13.13 -24.37 2.60
N ALA A 42 13.75 -23.37 3.24
CA ALA A 42 13.65 -23.15 4.68
C ALA A 42 12.32 -22.51 5.14
N SER A 43 11.45 -22.09 4.22
CA SER A 43 10.14 -21.53 4.57
C SER A 43 9.10 -21.72 3.46
N PRO A 44 7.83 -22.02 3.81
CA PRO A 44 6.73 -22.01 2.85
C PRO A 44 6.18 -20.60 2.56
N ILE A 45 6.74 -19.55 3.17
CA ILE A 45 6.30 -18.15 3.00
C ILE A 45 7.31 -17.41 2.14
N HIS A 46 6.93 -17.10 0.91
CA HIS A 46 7.81 -16.45 -0.06
C HIS A 46 7.37 -15.02 -0.32
N VAL A 47 8.30 -14.07 -0.17
CA VAL A 47 8.13 -12.70 -0.69
C VAL A 47 8.55 -12.72 -2.15
N THR A 48 7.63 -12.37 -3.04
CA THR A 48 7.86 -12.38 -4.48
C THR A 48 7.85 -10.98 -5.06
N GLY A 49 8.43 -10.83 -6.26
CA GLY A 49 8.41 -9.56 -6.99
C GLY A 49 6.99 -9.12 -7.37
N TRP A 50 6.82 -7.82 -7.55
CA TRP A 50 5.57 -7.28 -8.08
C TRP A 50 5.26 -7.89 -9.45
N GLY A 51 3.98 -8.15 -9.75
CA GLY A 51 3.57 -8.84 -10.98
C GLY A 51 3.57 -10.37 -10.89
N PHE A 52 4.26 -10.97 -9.90
CA PHE A 52 4.35 -12.43 -9.79
C PHE A 52 2.98 -13.10 -9.59
N LEU A 53 2.15 -12.54 -8.70
CA LEU A 53 0.79 -13.02 -8.42
C LEU A 53 -0.25 -12.51 -9.41
N GLY A 54 0.09 -11.53 -10.24
CA GLY A 54 -0.85 -10.86 -11.15
C GLY A 54 -0.52 -9.39 -11.37
N ASP A 55 -1.22 -8.80 -12.33
CA ASP A 55 -1.10 -7.38 -12.71
C ASP A 55 -2.33 -6.58 -12.25
N THR A 56 -2.17 -5.31 -11.93
CA THR A 56 -3.22 -4.42 -11.43
C THR A 56 -3.88 -3.52 -12.48
N TRP A 57 -3.35 -3.42 -13.70
CA TRP A 57 -3.88 -2.56 -14.78
C TRP A 57 -4.74 -3.39 -15.77
N PRO A 58 -6.02 -3.06 -16.08
CA PRO A 58 -6.89 -1.99 -15.52
C PRO A 58 -7.54 -2.37 -14.19
N TYR A 59 -7.59 -3.67 -13.98
CA TYR A 59 -8.20 -4.38 -12.90
C TYR A 59 -7.29 -5.57 -12.62
N PHE A 60 -7.37 -6.12 -11.41
CA PHE A 60 -6.46 -7.17 -11.03
C PHE A 60 -6.67 -8.45 -11.85
N ARG A 61 -5.61 -8.87 -12.55
CA ARG A 61 -5.54 -10.10 -13.35
C ARG A 61 -4.59 -11.09 -12.66
N PRO A 62 -5.12 -12.16 -12.01
CA PRO A 62 -4.28 -13.12 -11.30
C PRO A 62 -3.41 -13.93 -12.28
N ASN A 63 -2.13 -14.10 -11.93
CA ASN A 63 -1.22 -15.00 -12.63
C ASN A 63 -1.24 -16.39 -11.99
N PHE A 64 -2.31 -17.14 -12.26
CA PHE A 64 -2.44 -18.50 -11.75
C PHE A 64 -1.44 -19.49 -12.37
N THR A 65 -0.83 -19.16 -13.51
CA THR A 65 0.21 -19.99 -14.12
C THR A 65 1.44 -20.05 -13.21
N ASN A 66 1.92 -18.89 -12.75
CA ASN A 66 3.04 -18.83 -11.80
C ASN A 66 2.70 -19.55 -10.48
N MET A 67 1.49 -19.34 -9.96
CA MET A 67 1.06 -19.98 -8.71
C MET A 67 0.97 -21.50 -8.83
N GLU A 68 0.51 -22.02 -9.97
CA GLU A 68 0.45 -23.46 -10.20
C GLU A 68 1.87 -24.06 -10.36
N ALA A 69 2.79 -23.34 -11.01
CA ALA A 69 4.18 -23.75 -11.09
C ALA A 69 4.82 -23.88 -9.69
N VAL A 70 4.61 -22.88 -8.82
CA VAL A 70 5.06 -22.94 -7.41
C VAL A 70 4.40 -24.10 -6.68
N ARG A 71 3.08 -24.30 -6.87
CA ARG A 71 2.36 -25.40 -6.23
C ARG A 71 2.99 -26.75 -6.59
N GLN A 72 3.34 -26.96 -7.86
CA GLN A 72 3.97 -28.18 -8.33
C GLN A 72 5.40 -28.32 -7.84
N GLN A 73 6.20 -27.25 -7.93
CA GLN A 73 7.59 -27.21 -7.49
C GLN A 73 7.75 -27.63 -6.03
N TYR A 74 6.86 -27.16 -5.15
CA TYR A 74 6.91 -27.45 -3.72
C TYR A 74 5.95 -28.57 -3.28
N GLY A 75 5.28 -29.26 -4.22
CA GLY A 75 4.30 -30.30 -3.90
C GLY A 75 3.14 -29.82 -3.01
N ALA A 76 2.81 -28.53 -3.04
CA ALA A 76 1.83 -27.93 -2.14
C ALA A 76 0.39 -28.35 -2.50
N GLN A 77 -0.46 -28.51 -1.48
CA GLN A 77 -1.88 -28.78 -1.69
C GLN A 77 -2.63 -27.53 -2.17
N ARG A 78 -2.23 -26.35 -1.67
CA ARG A 78 -2.82 -25.05 -1.98
C ARG A 78 -1.75 -23.97 -2.00
N VAL A 79 -1.97 -22.92 -2.79
CA VAL A 79 -1.15 -21.70 -2.81
C VAL A 79 -2.07 -20.51 -2.59
N VAL A 80 -1.73 -19.70 -1.58
CA VAL A 80 -2.46 -18.48 -1.23
C VAL A 80 -1.52 -17.30 -1.37
N GLY A 81 -1.86 -16.39 -2.27
CA GLY A 81 -1.14 -15.14 -2.50
C GLY A 81 -1.83 -13.97 -1.82
N PHE A 82 -1.04 -13.03 -1.33
CA PHE A 82 -1.52 -11.76 -0.80
C PHE A 82 -0.89 -10.64 -1.62
N CYS A 83 -1.71 -9.87 -2.32
CA CYS A 83 -1.27 -8.70 -3.05
C CYS A 83 -1.66 -7.46 -2.23
N PRO A 84 -0.70 -6.80 -1.54
CA PRO A 84 -0.97 -5.52 -0.89
C PRO A 84 -1.21 -4.49 -1.99
N THR A 85 -2.44 -4.00 -2.08
CA THR A 85 -2.87 -3.04 -3.09
C THR A 85 -3.35 -1.77 -2.41
N GLY A 86 -3.13 -0.63 -3.07
CA GLY A 86 -3.70 0.64 -2.63
C GLY A 86 -5.20 0.74 -2.96
N TRP A 87 -5.65 1.95 -3.24
CA TRP A 87 -7.06 2.23 -3.57
C TRP A 87 -7.46 1.71 -4.96
N LEU A 88 -7.85 0.44 -5.06
CA LEU A 88 -8.56 -0.08 -6.24
C LEU A 88 -10.08 0.10 -6.05
N HIS A 89 -10.78 0.59 -7.08
CA HIS A 89 -12.24 0.79 -7.04
C HIS A 89 -12.97 -0.50 -6.63
N GLU A 90 -12.54 -1.63 -7.18
CA GLU A 90 -13.09 -2.93 -6.83
C GLU A 90 -12.88 -3.29 -5.35
N VAL A 91 -11.67 -3.06 -4.82
CA VAL A 91 -11.37 -3.33 -3.40
C VAL A 91 -12.26 -2.49 -2.50
N ARG A 92 -12.51 -1.21 -2.83
CA ARG A 92 -13.45 -0.36 -2.10
C ARG A 92 -14.88 -0.88 -2.16
N LYS A 93 -15.32 -1.30 -3.34
CA LYS A 93 -16.68 -1.78 -3.56
C LYS A 93 -16.93 -3.03 -2.72
N THR A 94 -16.07 -4.04 -2.83
CA THR A 94 -16.20 -5.29 -2.08
C THR A 94 -16.11 -5.06 -0.57
N LEU A 95 -15.16 -4.24 -0.10
CA LEU A 95 -15.07 -3.91 1.32
C LEU A 95 -16.37 -3.30 1.87
N ARG A 96 -17.00 -2.39 1.12
CA ARG A 96 -18.26 -1.75 1.53
C ARG A 96 -19.44 -2.72 1.51
N GLU A 97 -19.47 -3.63 0.55
CA GLU A 97 -20.59 -4.55 0.34
C GLU A 97 -20.53 -5.78 1.25
N SER A 98 -19.34 -6.33 1.50
CA SER A 98 -19.18 -7.62 2.20
C SER A 98 -18.38 -7.54 3.50
N GLY A 99 -17.75 -6.40 3.80
CA GLY A 99 -16.82 -6.28 4.93
C GLY A 99 -15.52 -7.09 4.77
N SER A 100 -15.30 -7.69 3.59
CA SER A 100 -14.12 -8.51 3.29
C SER A 100 -13.39 -7.99 2.04
N PHE A 101 -12.15 -8.41 1.88
CA PHE A 101 -11.32 -8.01 0.75
C PHE A 101 -11.60 -8.92 -0.46
N PRO A 102 -11.49 -8.43 -1.72
CA PRO A 102 -11.69 -9.27 -2.89
C PRO A 102 -10.69 -10.43 -2.93
N VAL A 103 -11.19 -11.61 -3.33
CA VAL A 103 -10.37 -12.80 -3.51
C VAL A 103 -10.59 -13.38 -4.89
N ARG A 104 -9.51 -13.76 -5.57
CA ARG A 104 -9.53 -14.50 -6.84
C ARG A 104 -9.20 -15.95 -6.57
N HIS A 105 -9.94 -16.87 -7.17
CA HIS A 105 -9.74 -18.30 -6.98
C HIS A 105 -9.64 -19.04 -8.31
N LYS A 106 -8.84 -20.11 -8.35
CA LYS A 106 -8.82 -21.08 -9.45
C LYS A 106 -8.72 -22.51 -8.92
N GLY A 107 -9.63 -23.37 -9.36
CA GLY A 107 -9.60 -24.81 -9.08
C GLY A 107 -9.62 -25.20 -7.60
N GLY A 108 -10.11 -24.33 -6.71
CA GLY A 108 -10.17 -24.56 -5.26
C GLY A 108 -8.82 -24.64 -4.53
N ARG A 109 -7.70 -24.51 -5.24
CA ARG A 109 -6.33 -24.69 -4.70
C ARG A 109 -5.49 -23.43 -4.78
N LEU A 110 -5.82 -22.51 -5.68
CA LEU A 110 -5.10 -21.26 -5.89
C LEU A 110 -6.00 -20.10 -5.48
N GLN A 111 -5.49 -19.22 -4.62
CA GLN A 111 -6.23 -18.05 -4.14
C GLN A 111 -5.33 -16.81 -4.10
N VAL A 112 -5.83 -15.66 -4.54
CA VAL A 112 -5.14 -14.37 -4.38
C VAL A 112 -6.05 -13.38 -3.67
N HIS A 113 -5.61 -12.94 -2.49
CA HIS A 113 -6.28 -11.92 -1.70
C HIS A 113 -5.75 -10.53 -2.08
N LEU A 114 -6.65 -9.61 -2.40
CA LEU A 114 -6.31 -8.21 -2.66
C LEU A 114 -6.45 -7.40 -1.38
N VAL A 115 -5.36 -7.28 -0.64
CA VAL A 115 -5.37 -6.66 0.69
C VAL A 115 -5.23 -5.14 0.54
N PRO A 116 -6.20 -4.32 1.00
CA PRO A 116 -6.09 -2.87 1.00
C PRO A 116 -5.13 -2.44 2.10
N TYR A 117 -3.88 -2.21 1.72
CA TYR A 117 -2.86 -1.69 2.60
C TYR A 117 -2.29 -0.43 1.95
N SER A 118 -2.53 0.71 2.57
CA SER A 118 -2.10 2.02 2.07
C SER A 118 -1.11 2.64 3.03
N GLU A 119 0.04 3.07 2.50
CA GLU A 119 1.01 3.91 3.22
C GLU A 119 0.73 5.41 3.01
N HIS A 120 -0.29 5.74 2.21
CA HIS A 120 -0.81 7.09 2.04
C HIS A 120 -2.05 7.32 2.89
N SER A 121 -2.20 8.54 3.40
CA SER A 121 -3.41 8.97 4.11
C SER A 121 -4.66 8.83 3.25
N SER A 122 -5.73 8.36 3.87
CA SER A 122 -7.07 8.53 3.35
C SER A 122 -7.46 10.01 3.33
N PHE A 123 -8.51 10.34 2.59
CA PHE A 123 -8.98 11.73 2.50
C PHE A 123 -9.44 12.30 3.85
N PRO A 124 -10.22 11.58 4.69
CA PRO A 124 -10.58 12.08 6.02
C PRO A 124 -9.36 12.31 6.94
N GLU A 125 -8.40 11.38 6.97
CA GLU A 125 -7.17 11.52 7.78
C GLU A 125 -6.38 12.76 7.36
N LEU A 126 -6.25 13.00 6.04
CA LEU A 126 -5.56 14.19 5.52
C LEU A 126 -6.30 15.48 5.90
N GLN A 127 -7.63 15.49 5.82
CA GLN A 127 -8.43 16.67 6.23
C GLN A 127 -8.30 16.95 7.72
N GLU A 128 -8.33 15.90 8.56
CA GLU A 128 -8.15 16.01 10.01
C GLU A 128 -6.76 16.57 10.35
N TYR A 129 -5.72 16.04 9.69
CA TYR A 129 -4.36 16.53 9.88
C TYR A 129 -4.21 18.01 9.49
N VAL A 130 -4.74 18.41 8.32
CA VAL A 130 -4.68 19.82 7.89
C VAL A 130 -5.45 20.73 8.85
N LYS A 131 -6.63 20.30 9.33
CA LYS A 131 -7.40 21.03 10.35
C LYS A 131 -6.66 21.17 11.67
N TRP A 132 -5.87 20.16 12.05
CA TRP A 132 -5.09 20.17 13.27
C TRP A 132 -3.89 21.11 13.15
N VAL A 133 -3.10 21.02 12.07
CA VAL A 133 -1.94 21.89 11.83
C VAL A 133 -2.36 23.34 11.58
N LYS A 134 -3.50 23.56 10.92
CA LYS A 134 -3.99 24.87 10.45
C LYS A 134 -2.91 25.68 9.70
N PRO A 135 -2.35 25.13 8.61
CA PRO A 135 -1.30 25.83 7.89
C PRO A 135 -1.84 27.11 7.24
N HIS A 136 -0.94 28.06 6.95
CA HIS A 136 -1.27 29.28 6.21
C HIS A 136 -1.65 29.01 4.75
N LYS A 137 -1.05 27.97 4.16
CA LYS A 137 -1.24 27.59 2.76
C LYS A 137 -1.04 26.09 2.58
N VAL A 138 -1.82 25.51 1.68
CA VAL A 138 -1.63 24.12 1.21
C VAL A 138 -1.12 24.16 -0.22
N ILE A 139 -0.05 23.41 -0.50
CA ILE A 139 0.55 23.26 -1.83
C ILE A 139 0.53 21.77 -2.19
N PRO A 140 -0.44 21.30 -2.99
CA PRO A 140 -0.49 19.90 -3.40
C PRO A 140 0.69 19.54 -4.32
N THR A 141 1.31 18.38 -4.09
CA THR A 141 2.50 17.91 -4.82
C THR A 141 2.23 16.68 -5.69
N VAL A 142 1.05 16.05 -5.56
CA VAL A 142 0.69 14.82 -6.25
C VAL A 142 -0.59 15.05 -7.07
N ASN A 143 -0.67 14.47 -8.27
CA ASN A 143 -1.80 14.61 -9.21
C ASN A 143 -2.07 16.05 -9.69
N VAL A 144 -1.02 16.86 -9.87
CA VAL A 144 -1.14 18.28 -10.27
C VAL A 144 -0.72 18.57 -11.71
N GLU A 145 -0.27 17.56 -12.45
CA GLU A 145 0.27 17.73 -13.80
C GLU A 145 -0.80 17.59 -14.90
N GLY A 146 -0.64 18.38 -15.96
CA GLY A 146 -1.52 18.39 -17.13
C GLY A 146 -2.93 18.94 -16.85
N ALA A 147 -3.76 19.01 -17.90
CA ALA A 147 -5.09 19.59 -17.83
C ALA A 147 -6.02 18.88 -16.81
N GLU A 148 -5.84 17.57 -16.61
CA GLU A 148 -6.56 16.83 -15.58
C GLU A 148 -6.04 17.13 -14.16
N GLY A 149 -4.72 17.25 -14.00
CA GLY A 149 -4.11 17.63 -12.74
C GLY A 149 -4.51 19.02 -12.27
N GLU A 150 -4.61 19.99 -13.18
CA GLU A 150 -5.11 21.33 -12.86
C GLU A 150 -6.55 21.33 -12.33
N ARG A 151 -7.43 20.51 -12.93
CA ARG A 151 -8.81 20.34 -12.44
C ARG A 151 -8.81 19.74 -11.04
N LYS A 152 -8.00 18.70 -10.80
CA LYS A 152 -7.85 18.07 -9.47
C LYS A 152 -7.29 19.06 -8.45
N LEU A 153 -6.29 19.85 -8.82
CA LEU A 153 -5.68 20.90 -8.00
C LEU A 153 -6.74 21.91 -7.52
N ARG A 154 -7.54 22.46 -8.45
CA ARG A 154 -8.62 23.39 -8.09
C ARG A 154 -9.61 22.77 -7.10
N SER A 155 -10.00 21.51 -7.34
CA SER A 155 -10.88 20.78 -6.43
C SER A 155 -10.25 20.56 -5.05
N MET A 156 -8.97 20.18 -4.97
CA MET A 156 -8.25 20.00 -3.70
C MET A 156 -8.16 21.32 -2.93
N LEU A 157 -7.74 22.40 -3.58
CA LEU A 157 -7.59 23.72 -2.95
C LEU A 157 -8.93 24.28 -2.46
N LYS A 158 -10.04 24.00 -3.16
CA LYS A 158 -11.37 24.36 -2.66
C LYS A 158 -11.70 23.68 -1.32
N VAL A 159 -11.36 22.40 -1.17
CA VAL A 159 -11.60 21.67 0.08
C VAL A 159 -10.68 22.15 1.20
N PHE A 160 -9.37 22.25 0.92
CA PHE A 160 -8.40 22.62 1.96
C PHE A 160 -8.40 24.12 2.28
N GLY A 161 -8.87 24.98 1.38
CA GLY A 161 -8.98 26.42 1.61
C GLY A 161 -9.89 26.79 2.79
N ALA A 162 -10.86 25.95 3.12
CA ALA A 162 -11.71 26.11 4.31
C ALA A 162 -11.00 25.66 5.61
N LEU A 163 -9.85 25.01 5.51
CA LEU A 163 -9.14 24.37 6.62
C LEU A 163 -7.81 25.08 6.97
N VAL A 164 -7.42 26.09 6.18
CA VAL A 164 -6.22 26.92 6.40
C VAL A 164 -6.53 28.14 7.25
N ASP A 165 -5.51 28.67 7.94
CA ASP A 165 -5.64 29.92 8.68
C ASP A 165 -5.71 31.11 7.71
N GLN A 166 -6.91 31.67 7.54
CA GLN A 166 -7.15 32.86 6.71
C GLN A 166 -6.97 34.19 7.46
N THR A 167 -6.69 34.15 8.77
CA THR A 167 -6.63 35.35 9.63
C THR A 167 -5.25 35.99 9.70
N ALA A 168 -4.18 35.22 9.51
CA ALA A 168 -2.80 35.73 9.50
C ALA A 168 -2.54 36.80 8.42
N GLY A 169 -3.09 36.60 7.21
CA GLY A 169 -3.00 37.60 6.13
C GLY A 169 -3.77 38.90 6.43
N LYS A 170 -4.89 38.80 7.16
CA LYS A 170 -5.65 39.98 7.61
C LYS A 170 -4.91 40.75 8.71
N ALA A 171 -4.25 40.04 9.63
CA ALA A 171 -3.44 40.68 10.67
C ALA A 171 -2.27 41.47 10.08
N ALA A 172 -1.56 40.92 9.10
CA ALA A 172 -0.48 41.62 8.38
C ALA A 172 -0.99 42.83 7.60
N LEU A 173 -2.14 42.71 6.91
CA LEU A 173 -2.76 43.83 6.20
C LEU A 173 -3.16 44.95 7.17
N LEU A 174 -3.81 44.62 8.28
CA LEU A 174 -4.23 45.59 9.31
C LEU A 174 -3.04 46.26 10.00
N ALA A 175 -1.92 45.56 10.18
CA ALA A 175 -0.70 46.13 10.76
C ALA A 175 0.00 47.12 9.82
N GLY A 176 -0.07 46.93 8.50
CA GLY A 176 0.50 47.83 7.50
C GLY A 176 -0.36 49.05 7.15
N MET A 177 -1.57 49.15 7.71
CA MET A 177 -2.47 50.31 7.56
C MET A 177 -2.32 51.33 8.69
N ARG A 178 -1.33 51.16 9.59
CA ARG A 178 -1.00 52.10 10.67
C ARG A 178 0.14 53.03 10.28
#